data_AF-A0A924D1C5-F1
#
_entry.id   AF-A0A924D1C5-F1
#
_cell.length_a   1.000
_cell.length_b   1.000
_cell.length_c   1.000
_cell.angle_alpha   90.00
_cell.angle_beta   90.00
_cell.angle_gamma   90.00
#
_symmetry.space_group_name_H-M   'P 1'
#
loop_
_entity.id
_entity.type
_entity.pdbx_description
1 polymer ?
#
loop_
_entity_poly.entity_id
_entity_poly.type
_entity_poly.pdbx_seq_one_letter_code
_entity_poly.pdbx_strand_id
1 'polypeptide(L)' 'MTRRYFGTDGIRGLTNTPPMTASIAMKVGQAAGKRFLRGAHKHRVVIGKD' A
#
# COMPACT_ATOMS: atom_id res chain seq x y z
N MET A 1 6.93 -20.14 0.85
CA MET A 1 6.46 -19.38 2.02
C MET A 1 5.75 -18.11 1.55
N THR A 2 4.48 -17.93 1.91
CA THR A 2 3.70 -16.75 1.52
C THR A 2 4.24 -15.52 2.26
N ARG A 3 4.72 -14.50 1.54
CA ARG A 3 5.22 -13.27 2.16
C ARG A 3 4.05 -12.54 2.84
N ARG A 4 4.15 -12.30 4.14
CA ARG A 4 3.13 -11.57 4.93
C ARG A 4 3.54 -10.11 5.06
N TYR A 5 2.91 -9.23 4.28
CA TYR A 5 3.17 -7.79 4.30
C TYR A 5 2.28 -7.03 5.29
N PHE A 6 0.99 -7.39 5.37
CA PHE A 6 0.01 -6.67 6.18
C PHE A 6 -0.24 -7.38 7.51
N GLY A 7 -0.01 -6.66 8.61
CA GLY A 7 -0.53 -6.97 9.95
C GLY A 7 -1.78 -6.14 10.26
N THR A 8 -2.18 -6.08 11.53
CA THR A 8 -3.31 -5.25 12.00
C THR A 8 -3.12 -3.78 11.62
N ASP A 9 -1.88 -3.29 11.72
CA ASP A 9 -1.52 -1.89 11.48
C ASP A 9 -0.88 -1.64 10.11
N GLY A 10 -1.15 -2.51 9.14
CA GLY A 10 -0.57 -2.41 7.80
C GLY A 10 0.86 -2.93 7.71
N ILE A 11 1.68 -2.27 6.88
CA ILE A 11 3.10 -2.61 6.67
C ILE A 11 3.94 -1.73 7.59
N ARG A 12 4.71 -2.34 8.49
CA ARG A 12 5.61 -1.64 9.42
C ARG A 12 7.03 -2.20 9.34
N GLY A 13 8.01 -1.37 9.66
CA GLY A 13 9.43 -1.74 9.65
C GLY A 13 10.34 -0.52 9.60
N LEU A 14 11.65 -0.75 9.66
CA LEU A 14 12.66 0.28 9.55
C LEU A 14 12.72 0.83 8.12
N THR A 15 12.82 2.15 7.97
CA THR A 15 12.96 2.82 6.68
C THR A 15 14.09 2.21 5.85
N ASN A 16 13.85 2.03 4.56
CA ASN A 16 14.76 1.43 3.58
C ASN A 16 15.13 -0.04 3.83
N THR A 17 14.50 -0.70 4.79
CA THR A 17 14.66 -2.14 5.06
C THR A 17 13.38 -2.87 4.70
N PRO A 18 13.41 -4.04 4.01
CA PRO A 18 12.21 -4.82 3.78
C PRO A 18 11.44 -5.11 5.09
N PRO A 19 10.11 -4.89 5.14
CA PRO A 19 9.21 -4.53 4.03
C PRO A 19 9.02 -3.02 3.77
N MET A 20 9.63 -2.12 4.54
CA MET A 20 9.47 -0.66 4.45
C MET A 20 10.45 -0.03 3.44
N THR A 21 10.24 -0.33 2.16
CA THR A 21 11.01 0.27 1.05
C THR A 21 10.09 1.04 0.10
N ALA A 22 10.63 2.06 -0.58
CA ALA A 22 9.86 2.85 -1.55
C ALA A 22 9.25 1.98 -2.68
N SER A 23 9.98 0.95 -3.13
CA SER A 23 9.49 0.05 -4.18
C SER A 23 8.29 -0.80 -3.72
N ILE A 24 8.27 -1.22 -2.44
CA ILE A 24 7.12 -1.92 -1.87
C ILE A 24 5.95 -0.96 -1.70
N ALA A 25 6.17 0.25 -1.18
CA ALA A 25 5.13 1.26 -1.05
C ALA A 25 4.46 1.59 -2.40
N MET A 26 5.24 1.75 -3.47
CA MET A 26 4.73 1.98 -4.82
C MET A 26 3.86 0.82 -5.31
N LYS A 27 4.32 -0.43 -5.15
CA LYS A 27 3.57 -1.63 -5.54
C LYS A 27 2.25 -1.76 -4.77
N VAL A 28 2.26 -1.40 -3.49
CA VAL A 28 1.04 -1.38 -2.66
C VAL A 28 0.06 -0.33 -3.14
N GLY A 29 0.53 0.89 -3.45
CA GLY A 29 -0.32 1.95 -4.01
C GLY A 29 -0.98 1.55 -5.32
N GLN A 30 -0.22 0.95 -6.24
CA GLN A 30 -0.75 0.42 -7.51
C GLN A 30 -1.79 -0.69 -7.29
N ALA A 31 -1.50 -1.65 -6.39
CA ALA A 31 -2.40 -2.73 -6.08
C ALA A 31 -3.71 -2.22 -5.42
N ALA A 32 -3.60 -1.29 -4.47
CA ALA A 32 -4.75 -0.65 -3.84
C ALA A 32 -5.59 0.11 -4.87
N GLY A 33 -4.95 0.91 -5.73
CA GLY A 33 -5.60 1.64 -6.81
C GLY A 33 -6.40 0.71 -7.71
N LYS A 34 -5.83 -0.41 -8.14
CA LYS A 34 -6.52 -1.42 -8.97
C LYS A 34 -7.63 -2.15 -8.20
N ARG A 35 -7.44 -2.42 -6.91
CA ARG A 35 -8.39 -3.20 -6.09
C ARG A 35 -9.64 -2.43 -5.70
N PHE A 36 -9.53 -1.12 -5.49
CA PHE A 36 -10.61 -0.26 -4.99
C PHE A 36 -11.35 0.51 -6.09
N LEU A 37 -11.14 0.18 -7.36
CA LEU A 37 -11.97 0.68 -8.46
C LEU A 37 -13.41 0.17 -8.32
N ARG A 38 -14.40 1.05 -8.47
CA ARG A 38 -15.83 0.70 -8.42
C ARG A 38 -16.71 1.73 -9.14
N GLY A 39 -17.66 1.29 -9.96
CA GLY A 39 -18.57 2.18 -10.69
C GLY A 39 -17.87 3.10 -11.70
N ALA A 40 -18.62 4.01 -12.32
CA ALA A 40 -18.15 4.83 -13.44
C ALA A 40 -17.96 6.31 -13.05
N HIS A 41 -16.97 6.60 -12.20
CA HIS A 41 -16.63 7.97 -11.79
C HIS A 41 -15.10 8.13 -11.65
N LYS A 42 -14.63 9.38 -11.59
CA LYS A 42 -13.22 9.66 -11.28
C LYS A 42 -12.91 9.26 -9.83
N HIS A 43 -12.07 8.24 -9.66
CA HIS A 43 -11.61 7.80 -8.35
C HIS A 43 -10.67 8.84 -7.73
N ARG A 44 -10.79 9.03 -6.41
CA ARG A 44 -9.96 9.93 -5.63
C ARG A 44 -9.42 9.19 -4.41
N VAL A 45 -8.20 9.52 -4.00
CA VAL A 45 -7.51 8.93 -2.86
C VAL A 45 -7.02 10.07 -1.97
N VAL A 46 -7.19 9.94 -0.66
CA VAL A 46 -6.61 10.84 0.34
C VAL A 46 -5.36 10.16 0.90
N ILE A 47 -4.23 10.87 0.91
CA ILE A 47 -2.97 10.39 1.46
C ILE A 47 -2.68 11.22 2.70
N GLY A 48 -2.71 10.59 3.87
CA GLY A 48 -2.32 11.21 5.14
C GLY A 48 -0.90 10.83 5.54
N LYS A 49 -0.26 11.70 6.32
CA LYS A 49 1.04 11.48 6.97
C LYS A 49 0.94 11.97 8.41
N ASP A 50 1.52 11.24 9.36
CA ASP A 50 1.87 11.72 10.70
C ASP A 50 3.30 12.29 10.71
#